data_AF-A0AA35X981-F1
#
_entry.id   AF-A0AA35X981-F1
#
_cell.length_a   1.000
_cell.length_b   1.000
_cell.length_c   1.000
_cell.angle_alpha   90.00
_cell.angle_beta   90.00
_cell.angle_gamma   90.00
#
_symmetry.space_group_name_H-M   'P 1'
#
loop_
_entity.id
_entity.type
_entity.pdbx_description
1 polymer ?
#
loop_
_entity_poly.entity_id
_entity_poly.type
_entity_poly.pdbx_seq_one_letter_code
_entity_poly.pdbx_strand_id
1 'polypeptide(L)'
;MKKYDEETEALEILQNILLELKKCKDEEKRKELEKETRECDEVSKKLRRQNRVKEITDDISRKEGWKSHFQSELERCEDEGMRRGLERSDKELEEKIERLKQELETTASDDDSDRDGEEDEESRTFLREAMKQGYVNVTLLEVIVEGPAGVGKTCVMYLLLSKSPPKERHSTGCAERAIRVIRVGKEGGEWNEISTKEFQEMVAEAVPILYEDLRAKGKGMEELEKILSDLVVGEGEGEGEKEGEEE
;
A
#
# COMPACT_ATOMS: atom_id res chain seq x y z
N MET A 1 -11.14 -2.36 18.10
CA MET A 1 -9.83 -3.03 18.01
C MET A 1 -9.92 -4.56 17.93
N LYS A 2 -11.09 -5.16 17.62
CA LYS A 2 -11.28 -6.63 17.50
C LYS A 2 -11.49 -7.16 16.07
N LYS A 3 -11.54 -6.27 15.06
CA LYS A 3 -11.88 -6.65 13.67
C LYS A 3 -10.70 -7.23 12.88
N TYR A 4 -9.48 -6.95 13.32
CA TYR A 4 -8.29 -7.51 12.67
C TYR A 4 -8.13 -9.00 12.96
N ASP A 5 -8.75 -9.52 14.04
CA ASP A 5 -8.57 -10.91 14.46
C ASP A 5 -9.18 -11.90 13.46
N GLU A 6 -10.36 -11.59 12.89
CA GLU A 6 -11.12 -12.50 12.02
C GLU A 6 -10.44 -12.77 10.65
N GLU A 7 -9.77 -11.77 10.06
CA GLU A 7 -9.09 -11.93 8.78
C GLU A 7 -7.77 -12.71 8.93
N THR A 8 -7.01 -12.43 9.99
CA THR A 8 -5.83 -13.24 10.33
C THR A 8 -6.21 -14.68 10.66
N GLU A 9 -7.31 -14.90 11.39
CA GLU A 9 -7.78 -16.25 11.71
C GLU A 9 -8.18 -17.02 10.45
N ALA A 10 -8.87 -16.38 9.50
CA ALA A 10 -9.20 -16.99 8.20
C ALA A 10 -7.94 -17.33 7.37
N LEU A 11 -6.94 -16.45 7.36
CA LEU A 11 -5.67 -16.69 6.67
C LEU A 11 -4.85 -17.82 7.31
N GLU A 12 -4.83 -17.92 8.63
CA GLU A 12 -4.18 -19.02 9.35
C GLU A 12 -4.89 -20.36 9.06
N ILE A 13 -6.22 -20.37 9.03
CA ILE A 13 -7.01 -21.56 8.65
C ILE A 13 -6.68 -21.99 7.21
N LEU A 14 -6.65 -21.06 6.25
CA LEU A 14 -6.27 -21.33 4.86
C LEU A 14 -4.85 -21.89 4.72
N GLN A 15 -3.88 -21.29 5.43
CA GLN A 15 -2.50 -21.79 5.42
C GLN A 15 -2.41 -23.21 5.95
N ASN A 16 -3.14 -23.53 7.02
CA ASN A 16 -3.17 -24.87 7.60
C ASN A 16 -3.81 -25.89 6.63
N ILE A 17 -4.94 -25.55 5.99
CA ILE A 17 -5.61 -26.39 4.98
C ILE A 17 -4.66 -26.68 3.80
N LEU A 18 -3.95 -25.67 3.29
CA LEU A 18 -2.98 -25.84 2.20
C LEU A 18 -1.79 -26.73 2.60
N LEU A 19 -1.33 -26.62 3.85
CA LEU A 19 -0.28 -27.48 4.40
C LEU A 19 -0.73 -28.94 4.52
N GLU A 20 -1.99 -29.18 4.89
CA GLU A 20 -2.57 -30.53 4.94
C GLU A 20 -2.79 -31.12 3.54
N LEU A 21 -3.29 -30.33 2.59
CA LEU A 21 -3.43 -30.71 1.18
C LEU A 21 -2.12 -31.21 0.57
N LYS A 22 -0.99 -30.56 0.90
CA LYS A 22 0.35 -30.98 0.44
C LYS A 22 0.77 -32.35 0.99
N LYS A 23 0.26 -32.76 2.16
CA LYS A 23 0.62 -34.01 2.83
C LYS A 23 -0.36 -35.14 2.54
N CYS A 24 -1.55 -34.83 2.05
CA CYS A 24 -2.63 -35.80 1.89
C CYS A 24 -2.41 -36.69 0.65
N LYS A 25 -2.35 -38.01 0.87
CA LYS A 25 -2.30 -39.03 -0.21
C LYS A 25 -3.67 -39.59 -0.56
N ASP A 26 -4.67 -39.32 0.27
CA ASP A 26 -6.04 -39.81 0.12
C ASP A 26 -6.83 -38.86 -0.78
N GLU A 27 -7.37 -39.39 -1.88
CA GLU A 27 -8.06 -38.61 -2.89
C GLU A 27 -9.44 -38.11 -2.41
N GLU A 28 -10.08 -38.83 -1.49
CA GLU A 28 -11.39 -38.43 -0.97
C GLU A 28 -11.26 -37.24 -0.01
N LYS A 29 -10.28 -37.31 0.91
CA LYS A 29 -9.93 -36.19 1.80
C LYS A 29 -9.45 -34.95 1.03
N ARG A 30 -8.74 -35.15 -0.09
CA ARG A 30 -8.31 -34.04 -0.94
C ARG A 30 -9.50 -33.28 -1.54
N LYS A 31 -10.54 -33.98 -2.01
CA LYS A 31 -11.75 -33.34 -2.56
C LYS A 31 -12.53 -32.56 -1.49
N GLU A 32 -12.56 -33.07 -0.27
CA GLU A 32 -13.17 -32.38 0.88
C GLU A 32 -12.43 -31.08 1.21
N LEU A 33 -11.09 -31.14 1.33
CA LEU A 33 -10.25 -29.95 1.57
C LEU A 33 -10.32 -28.94 0.41
N GLU A 34 -10.42 -29.39 -0.84
CA GLU A 34 -10.62 -28.50 -2.00
C GLU A 34 -11.97 -27.77 -1.94
N LYS A 35 -13.03 -28.42 -1.41
CA LYS A 35 -14.34 -27.79 -1.18
C LYS A 35 -14.27 -26.74 -0.08
N GLU A 36 -13.64 -27.06 1.05
CA GLU A 36 -13.42 -26.10 2.15
C GLU A 36 -12.58 -24.89 1.71
N THR A 37 -11.55 -25.12 0.89
CA THR A 37 -10.72 -24.03 0.34
C THR A 37 -11.57 -23.06 -0.48
N ARG A 38 -12.48 -23.57 -1.34
CA ARG A 38 -13.39 -22.73 -2.13
C ARG A 38 -14.35 -21.92 -1.27
N GLU A 39 -14.92 -22.54 -0.24
CA GLU A 39 -15.81 -21.86 0.70
C GLU A 39 -15.06 -20.74 1.45
N CYS A 40 -13.81 -20.98 1.84
CA CYS A 40 -12.99 -19.98 2.51
C CYS A 40 -12.57 -18.83 1.57
N ASP A 41 -12.29 -19.12 0.29
CA ASP A 41 -12.05 -18.11 -0.74
C ASP A 41 -13.28 -17.22 -0.96
N GLU A 42 -14.48 -17.79 -1.00
CA GLU A 42 -15.73 -17.03 -1.12
C GLU A 42 -15.97 -16.12 0.09
N VAL A 43 -15.74 -16.62 1.30
CA VAL A 43 -15.84 -15.81 2.53
C VAL A 43 -14.83 -14.66 2.51
N SER A 44 -13.58 -14.94 2.11
CA SER A 44 -12.53 -13.93 2.00
C SER A 44 -12.87 -12.85 0.97
N LYS A 45 -13.42 -13.22 -0.19
CA LYS A 45 -13.92 -12.28 -1.20
C LYS A 45 -15.03 -11.38 -0.64
N LYS A 46 -16.01 -11.97 0.06
CA LYS A 46 -17.10 -11.21 0.71
C LYS A 46 -16.56 -10.23 1.75
N LEU A 47 -15.61 -10.65 2.58
CA LEU A 47 -15.02 -9.80 3.61
C LEU A 47 -14.25 -8.62 3.00
N ARG A 48 -13.44 -8.86 1.96
CA ARG A 48 -12.74 -7.80 1.21
C ARG A 48 -13.69 -6.79 0.61
N ARG A 49 -14.80 -7.25 0.00
CA ARG A 49 -15.86 -6.35 -0.52
C ARG A 49 -16.44 -5.49 0.61
N GLN A 50 -16.78 -6.08 1.75
CA GLN A 50 -17.31 -5.34 2.90
C GLN A 50 -16.31 -4.30 3.43
N ASN A 51 -15.03 -4.65 3.47
CA ASN A 51 -13.97 -3.73 3.90
C ASN A 51 -13.80 -2.58 2.92
N ARG A 52 -13.79 -2.84 1.60
CA ARG A 52 -13.71 -1.80 0.56
C ARG A 52 -14.91 -0.85 0.60
N VAL A 53 -16.13 -1.40 0.69
CA VAL A 53 -17.37 -0.60 0.86
C VAL A 53 -17.26 0.31 2.08
N LYS A 54 -16.76 -0.22 3.20
CA LYS A 54 -16.59 0.54 4.42
C LYS A 54 -15.55 1.65 4.27
N GLU A 55 -14.41 1.37 3.63
CA GLU A 55 -13.36 2.36 3.36
C GLU A 55 -13.85 3.51 2.49
N ILE A 56 -14.52 3.19 1.38
CA ILE A 56 -15.12 4.19 0.48
C ILE A 56 -16.15 5.05 1.23
N THR A 57 -16.98 4.43 2.08
CA THR A 57 -17.97 5.15 2.90
C THR A 57 -17.32 6.09 3.91
N ASP A 58 -16.24 5.63 4.57
CA ASP A 58 -15.46 6.44 5.52
C ASP A 58 -14.77 7.63 4.80
N ASP A 59 -14.33 7.44 3.54
CA ASP A 59 -13.75 8.48 2.68
C ASP A 59 -14.76 9.53 2.22
N ILE A 60 -15.94 9.10 1.78
CA ILE A 60 -17.06 10.01 1.44
C ILE A 60 -17.39 10.88 2.66
N SER A 61 -17.57 10.26 3.82
CA SER A 61 -17.91 10.96 5.07
C SER A 61 -16.85 12.01 5.44
N ARG A 62 -15.56 11.65 5.30
CA ARG A 62 -14.46 12.60 5.52
C ARG A 62 -14.55 13.78 4.56
N LYS A 63 -14.68 13.51 3.25
CA LYS A 63 -14.74 14.58 2.23
C LYS A 63 -15.98 15.47 2.38
N GLU A 64 -17.14 14.92 2.73
CA GLU A 64 -18.33 15.72 3.05
C GLU A 64 -18.10 16.65 4.26
N GLY A 65 -17.37 16.20 5.27
CA GLY A 65 -16.94 17.06 6.38
C GLY A 65 -16.02 18.20 5.94
N TRP A 66 -15.07 17.94 5.03
CA TRP A 66 -14.25 19.00 4.42
C TRP A 66 -15.09 19.98 3.61
N LYS A 67 -16.09 19.49 2.87
CA LYS A 67 -17.01 20.33 2.10
C LYS A 67 -17.73 21.35 2.99
N SER A 68 -18.30 20.91 4.11
CA SER A 68 -18.95 21.80 5.07
C SER A 68 -17.99 22.85 5.65
N HIS A 69 -16.73 22.46 5.88
CA HIS A 69 -15.69 23.40 6.31
C HIS A 69 -15.37 24.43 5.22
N PHE A 70 -15.20 24.00 3.96
CA PHE A 70 -14.94 24.90 2.83
C PHE A 70 -16.08 25.89 2.60
N GLN A 71 -17.33 25.45 2.69
CA GLN A 71 -18.50 26.33 2.56
C GLN A 71 -18.53 27.40 3.67
N SER A 72 -18.22 27.01 4.91
CA SER A 72 -18.14 27.94 6.04
C SER A 72 -17.04 28.98 5.86
N GLU A 73 -15.89 28.60 5.31
CA GLU A 73 -14.80 29.53 4.99
C GLU A 73 -15.16 30.44 3.80
N LEU A 74 -15.86 29.91 2.80
CA LEU A 74 -16.33 30.69 1.65
C LEU A 74 -17.26 31.84 2.08
N GLU A 75 -18.17 31.58 3.01
CA GLU A 75 -19.09 32.59 3.55
C GLU A 75 -18.39 33.70 4.32
N ARG A 76 -17.20 33.42 4.89
CA ARG A 76 -16.40 34.38 5.66
C ARG A 76 -15.38 35.14 4.80
N CYS A 77 -15.12 34.69 3.58
CA CYS A 77 -14.07 35.22 2.74
C CYS A 77 -14.52 36.48 1.99
N GLU A 78 -14.00 37.65 2.40
CA GLU A 78 -14.26 38.93 1.73
C GLU A 78 -13.41 39.14 0.46
N ASP A 79 -12.27 38.44 0.34
CA ASP A 79 -11.37 38.53 -0.81
C ASP A 79 -11.89 37.72 -2.00
N GLU A 80 -12.25 38.40 -3.10
CA GLU A 80 -12.77 37.78 -4.33
C GLU A 80 -11.76 36.85 -5.04
N GLY A 81 -10.46 37.07 -4.87
CA GLY A 81 -9.42 36.21 -5.40
C GLY A 81 -9.37 34.88 -4.67
N MET A 82 -9.37 34.92 -3.33
CA MET A 82 -9.38 33.73 -2.48
C MET A 82 -10.70 32.97 -2.61
N ARG A 83 -11.83 33.67 -2.68
CA ARG A 83 -13.16 33.07 -2.89
C ARG A 83 -13.21 32.22 -4.17
N ARG A 84 -12.69 32.73 -5.29
CA ARG A 84 -12.61 31.97 -6.56
C ARG A 84 -11.72 30.73 -6.45
N GLY A 85 -10.67 30.77 -5.64
CA GLY A 85 -9.81 29.61 -5.36
C GLY A 85 -10.55 28.53 -4.57
N LEU A 86 -11.30 28.93 -3.55
CA LEU A 86 -12.13 28.05 -2.73
C LEU A 86 -13.27 27.43 -3.56
N GLU A 87 -13.95 28.19 -4.42
CA GLU A 87 -15.00 27.69 -5.32
C GLU A 87 -14.50 26.59 -6.27
N ARG A 88 -13.27 26.73 -6.81
CA ARG A 88 -12.67 25.66 -7.63
C ARG A 88 -12.39 24.40 -6.81
N SER A 89 -11.91 24.57 -5.59
CA SER A 89 -11.58 23.45 -4.69
C SER A 89 -12.85 22.70 -4.24
N ASP A 90 -13.93 23.43 -3.96
CA ASP A 90 -15.24 22.86 -3.63
C ASP A 90 -15.79 22.02 -4.79
N LYS A 91 -15.74 22.56 -6.02
CA LYS A 91 -16.15 21.82 -7.22
C LYS A 91 -15.34 20.54 -7.45
N GLU A 92 -14.02 20.60 -7.29
CA GLU A 92 -13.16 19.42 -7.43
C GLU A 92 -13.49 18.36 -6.36
N LEU A 93 -13.80 18.79 -5.13
CA LEU A 93 -14.21 17.91 -4.04
C LEU A 93 -15.56 17.25 -4.34
N GLU A 94 -16.53 17.99 -4.88
CA GLU A 94 -17.82 17.45 -5.33
C GLU A 94 -17.65 16.37 -6.40
N GLU A 95 -16.84 16.63 -7.42
CA GLU A 95 -16.55 15.65 -8.48
C GLU A 95 -15.86 14.39 -7.94
N LYS A 96 -15.04 14.51 -6.89
CA LYS A 96 -14.41 13.37 -6.21
C LYS A 96 -15.41 12.57 -5.37
N ILE A 97 -16.32 13.24 -4.66
CA ILE A 97 -17.37 12.57 -3.88
C ILE A 97 -18.32 11.81 -4.82
N GLU A 98 -18.70 12.41 -5.95
CA GLU A 98 -19.60 11.78 -6.92
C GLU A 98 -18.97 10.51 -7.53
N ARG A 99 -17.67 10.57 -7.88
CA ARG A 99 -16.93 9.38 -8.35
C ARG A 99 -16.92 8.25 -7.32
N LEU A 100 -16.65 8.57 -6.05
CA LEU A 100 -16.67 7.57 -4.98
C LEU A 100 -18.07 6.99 -4.73
N LYS A 101 -19.13 7.80 -4.89
CA LYS A 101 -20.52 7.31 -4.80
C LYS A 101 -20.86 6.34 -5.93
N GLN A 102 -20.41 6.62 -7.15
CA GLN A 102 -20.57 5.70 -8.28
C GLN A 102 -19.79 4.39 -8.06
N GLU A 103 -18.56 4.47 -7.56
CA GLU A 103 -17.76 3.29 -7.21
C GLU A 103 -18.47 2.45 -6.13
N LEU A 104 -19.02 3.09 -5.10
CA LEU A 104 -19.80 2.42 -4.05
C LEU A 104 -21.04 1.71 -4.63
N GLU A 105 -21.73 2.32 -5.57
CA GLU A 105 -22.89 1.71 -6.23
C GLU A 105 -22.49 0.50 -7.08
N THR A 106 -21.38 0.59 -7.83
CA THR A 106 -20.86 -0.56 -8.59
C THR A 106 -20.44 -1.71 -7.69
N THR A 107 -19.72 -1.44 -6.59
CA THR A 107 -19.27 -2.47 -5.64
C THR A 107 -20.41 -3.11 -4.84
N ALA A 108 -21.55 -2.41 -4.70
CA ALA A 108 -22.75 -2.92 -4.05
C ALA A 108 -23.69 -3.69 -4.99
N SER A 109 -23.61 -3.44 -6.30
CA SER A 109 -24.51 -3.99 -7.33
C SER A 109 -24.00 -5.30 -7.97
N ASP A 110 -22.84 -5.82 -7.58
CA ASP A 110 -22.28 -7.03 -8.17
C ASP A 110 -23.04 -8.30 -7.72
N ASP A 111 -24.11 -8.59 -8.47
CA ASP A 111 -24.56 -9.93 -8.81
C ASP A 111 -23.38 -10.72 -9.42
N ASP A 112 -23.20 -11.96 -8.98
CA ASP A 112 -22.08 -12.89 -9.22
C ASP A 112 -21.72 -13.15 -10.71
N SER A 113 -21.22 -12.15 -11.41
CA SER A 113 -20.69 -12.29 -12.77
C SER A 113 -19.25 -11.81 -12.84
N ASP A 114 -18.32 -12.70 -12.47
CA ASP A 114 -16.93 -12.83 -12.95
C ASP A 114 -16.20 -11.53 -13.37
N ARG A 115 -16.39 -10.43 -12.63
CA ARG A 115 -15.69 -9.17 -12.86
C ARG A 115 -14.58 -9.06 -11.83
N ASP A 116 -13.46 -9.68 -12.17
CA ASP A 116 -12.17 -9.37 -11.57
C ASP A 116 -11.91 -7.87 -11.78
N GLY A 117 -11.68 -7.14 -10.68
CA GLY A 117 -11.50 -5.70 -10.68
C GLY A 117 -10.25 -5.28 -11.47
N GLU A 118 -10.47 -4.50 -12.52
CA GLU A 118 -9.42 -4.03 -13.46
C GLU A 118 -8.32 -3.20 -12.78
N GLU A 119 -8.60 -2.51 -11.66
CA GLU A 119 -7.60 -1.66 -10.97
C GLU A 119 -6.53 -2.48 -10.19
N ASP A 120 -6.89 -3.66 -9.67
CA ASP A 120 -5.94 -4.56 -9.01
C ASP A 120 -5.22 -5.46 -10.05
N GLU A 121 -5.88 -5.77 -11.16
CA GLU A 121 -5.21 -6.43 -12.29
C GLU A 121 -4.12 -5.55 -12.89
N GLU A 122 -4.28 -4.23 -12.96
CA GLU A 122 -3.27 -3.38 -13.60
C GLU A 122 -1.97 -3.27 -12.77
N SER A 123 -2.10 -3.15 -11.44
CA SER A 123 -0.95 -3.21 -10.53
C SER A 123 -0.27 -4.58 -10.54
N ARG A 124 -1.05 -5.67 -10.58
CA ARG A 124 -0.54 -7.04 -10.64
C ARG A 124 0.08 -7.37 -12.00
N THR A 125 -0.51 -6.91 -13.09
CA THR A 125 0.02 -7.09 -14.45
C THR A 125 1.30 -6.28 -14.64
N PHE A 126 1.42 -5.09 -14.07
CA PHE A 126 2.67 -4.34 -14.04
C PHE A 126 3.77 -5.08 -13.29
N LEU A 127 3.49 -5.54 -12.06
CA LEU A 127 4.46 -6.32 -11.28
C LEU A 127 4.88 -7.59 -12.04
N ARG A 128 3.91 -8.25 -12.68
CA ARG A 128 4.10 -9.47 -13.48
C ARG A 128 4.87 -9.21 -14.78
N GLU A 129 4.64 -8.09 -15.46
CA GLU A 129 5.43 -7.65 -16.62
C GLU A 129 6.86 -7.31 -16.22
N ALA A 130 7.04 -6.59 -15.11
CA ALA A 130 8.34 -6.23 -14.58
C ALA A 130 9.13 -7.49 -14.15
N MET A 131 8.46 -8.49 -13.56
CA MET A 131 9.06 -9.80 -13.27
C MET A 131 9.40 -10.61 -14.51
N LYS A 132 8.53 -10.61 -15.54
CA LYS A 132 8.83 -11.24 -16.84
C LYS A 132 10.06 -10.64 -17.51
N GLN A 133 10.28 -9.33 -17.36
CA GLN A 133 11.48 -8.65 -17.87
C GLN A 133 12.75 -9.02 -17.09
N GLY A 134 12.62 -9.67 -15.93
CA GLY A 134 13.72 -10.24 -15.15
C GLY A 134 14.47 -9.23 -14.28
N TYR A 135 14.00 -7.98 -14.22
CA TYR A 135 14.51 -6.95 -13.32
C TYR A 135 13.40 -5.93 -13.05
N VAL A 136 13.16 -5.63 -11.77
CA VAL A 136 12.34 -4.49 -11.35
C VAL A 136 13.32 -3.38 -10.98
N ASN A 137 13.26 -2.24 -11.67
CA ASN A 137 14.13 -1.12 -11.37
C ASN A 137 13.55 -0.34 -10.17
N VAL A 138 13.86 -0.81 -8.96
CA VAL A 138 13.47 -0.12 -7.72
C VAL A 138 14.51 0.98 -7.49
N THR A 139 14.12 2.24 -7.73
CA THR A 139 14.97 3.38 -7.36
C THR A 139 14.71 3.74 -5.91
N LEU A 140 15.62 3.31 -5.03
CA LEU A 140 15.65 3.76 -3.64
C LEU A 140 16.22 5.19 -3.62
N LEU A 141 15.39 6.17 -3.21
CA LEU A 141 15.82 7.54 -3.01
C LEU A 141 15.88 7.83 -1.52
N GLU A 142 17.10 7.95 -0.98
CA GLU A 142 17.31 8.45 0.37
C GLU A 142 17.35 9.99 0.32
N VAL A 143 16.41 10.64 1.01
CA VAL A 143 16.36 12.11 1.09
C VAL A 143 16.70 12.53 2.52
N ILE A 144 17.90 13.07 2.70
CA ILE A 144 18.34 13.64 3.98
C ILE A 144 18.04 15.14 3.96
N VAL A 145 17.17 15.60 4.86
CA VAL A 145 16.84 17.01 5.02
C VAL A 145 17.51 17.54 6.30
N GLU A 146 18.54 18.37 6.14
CA GLU A 146 19.28 18.96 7.26
C GLU A 146 18.87 20.41 7.54
N GLY A 147 19.01 20.83 8.80
CA GLY A 147 18.79 22.22 9.20
C GLY A 147 18.41 22.34 10.68
N PRO A 148 18.48 23.55 11.26
CA PRO A 148 18.16 23.76 12.67
C PRO A 148 16.69 23.43 13.00
N ALA A 149 16.39 23.27 14.29
CA ALA A 149 15.01 23.06 14.73
C ALA A 149 14.11 24.23 14.28
N GLY A 150 12.90 23.93 13.82
CA GLY A 150 11.92 24.95 13.42
C GLY A 150 12.01 25.46 11.96
N VAL A 151 12.99 25.05 11.15
CA VAL A 151 13.11 25.52 9.74
C VAL A 151 12.11 24.88 8.76
N GLY A 152 11.17 24.07 9.26
CA GLY A 152 10.11 23.50 8.42
C GLY A 152 10.47 22.20 7.69
N LYS A 153 11.53 21.48 8.09
CA LYS A 153 11.93 20.19 7.50
C LYS A 153 10.78 19.18 7.41
N THR A 154 10.04 19.03 8.51
CA THR A 154 8.85 18.17 8.57
C THR A 154 7.78 18.61 7.58
N CYS A 155 7.60 19.93 7.39
CA CYS A 155 6.63 20.46 6.42
C CYS A 155 7.04 20.14 4.98
N VAL A 156 8.34 20.29 4.65
CA VAL A 156 8.88 19.93 3.33
C VAL A 156 8.71 18.44 3.05
N MET A 157 8.96 17.58 4.03
CA MET A 157 8.75 16.14 3.89
C MET A 157 7.28 15.78 3.64
N TYR A 158 6.34 16.41 4.35
CA TYR A 158 4.90 16.20 4.12
C TYR A 158 4.47 16.68 2.73
N LEU A 159 5.02 17.80 2.25
CA LEU A 159 4.77 18.30 0.90
C LEU A 159 5.28 17.34 -0.18
N LEU A 160 6.48 16.75 0.00
CA LEU A 160 7.01 15.75 -0.93
C LEU A 160 6.15 14.49 -0.99
N LEU A 161 5.44 14.17 0.09
CA LEU A 161 4.53 13.02 0.18
C LEU A 161 3.07 13.39 -0.15
N SER A 162 2.82 14.58 -0.70
CA SER A 162 1.46 15.08 -0.98
C SER A 162 0.51 15.06 0.24
N LYS A 163 1.06 15.13 1.47
CA LYS A 163 0.30 15.16 2.73
C LYS A 163 0.09 16.60 3.19
N SER A 164 -1.04 16.84 3.86
CA SER A 164 -1.30 18.12 4.50
C SER A 164 -0.31 18.33 5.66
N PRO A 165 0.27 19.53 5.82
CA PRO A 165 1.26 19.79 6.85
C PRO A 165 0.70 19.50 8.25
N PRO A 166 1.52 18.97 9.18
CA PRO A 166 1.05 18.58 10.49
C PRO A 166 0.50 19.80 11.26
N LYS A 167 -0.66 19.64 11.89
CA LYS A 167 -1.32 20.70 12.67
C LYS A 167 -0.53 21.10 13.91
N GLU A 168 0.24 20.18 14.47
CA GLU A 168 1.06 20.39 15.65
C GLU A 168 2.55 20.43 15.28
N ARG A 169 3.26 21.43 15.80
CA ARG A 169 4.69 21.63 15.56
C ARG A 169 5.51 20.89 16.60
N HIS A 170 5.47 19.56 16.58
CA HIS A 170 6.45 18.77 17.33
C HIS A 170 7.75 18.78 16.52
N SER A 171 8.75 19.52 17.00
CA SER A 171 10.10 19.41 16.42
C SER A 171 10.60 17.99 16.67
N THR A 172 10.69 17.19 15.61
CA THR A 172 11.36 15.89 15.67
C THR A 172 12.81 16.12 16.06
N GLY A 173 13.29 15.35 17.04
CA GLY A 173 14.70 15.39 17.47
C GLY A 173 15.64 15.07 16.30
N CYS A 174 16.87 15.54 16.37
CA CYS A 174 17.83 15.63 15.26
C CYS A 174 18.22 14.32 14.54
N ALA A 175 17.64 13.16 14.84
CA ALA A 175 17.85 11.94 14.07
C ALA A 175 16.69 10.98 14.30
N GLU A 176 15.85 10.80 13.28
CA GLU A 176 14.89 9.70 13.21
C GLU A 176 15.34 8.80 12.07
N ARG A 177 15.42 7.47 12.28
CA ARG A 177 15.86 6.53 11.24
C ARG A 177 14.96 6.68 10.01
N ALA A 178 15.58 6.93 8.86
CA ALA A 178 14.89 6.92 7.58
C ALA A 178 14.58 5.47 7.20
N ILE A 179 13.41 4.96 7.60
CA ILE A 179 12.81 3.79 6.97
C ILE A 179 11.44 4.22 6.48
N ARG A 180 11.43 4.93 5.35
CA ARG A 180 10.19 5.23 4.61
C ARG A 180 10.35 4.65 3.23
N VAL A 181 9.57 3.63 2.93
CA VAL A 181 9.52 3.07 1.59
C VAL A 181 8.43 3.85 0.84
N ILE A 182 8.77 4.40 -0.33
CA ILE A 182 7.86 5.24 -1.10
C ILE A 182 7.62 4.58 -2.46
N ARG A 183 6.35 4.32 -2.79
CA ARG A 183 5.93 3.80 -4.09
C ARG A 183 5.73 4.97 -5.04
N VAL A 184 6.34 4.90 -6.22
CA VAL A 184 6.09 5.85 -7.32
C VAL A 184 5.05 5.24 -8.26
N GLY A 185 3.91 5.91 -8.42
CA GLY A 185 2.86 5.52 -9.37
C GLY A 185 3.29 5.69 -10.84
N LYS A 186 2.85 4.78 -11.72
CA LYS A 186 3.28 4.68 -13.12
C LYS A 186 2.83 5.86 -14.01
N GLU A 187 1.75 6.56 -13.65
CA GLU A 187 1.10 7.57 -14.50
C GLU A 187 1.27 9.05 -14.08
N GLY A 188 2.12 9.36 -13.10
CA GLY A 188 2.22 10.77 -12.69
C GLY A 188 3.23 11.13 -11.62
N GLY A 189 4.03 10.19 -11.13
CA GLY A 189 5.06 10.51 -10.14
C GLY A 189 4.50 10.90 -8.77
N GLU A 190 3.26 10.49 -8.45
CA GLU A 190 2.75 10.63 -7.08
C GLU A 190 3.48 9.66 -6.15
N TRP A 191 4.02 10.22 -5.06
CA TRP A 191 4.82 9.53 -4.05
C TRP A 191 3.89 9.06 -2.94
N ASN A 192 3.60 7.76 -2.89
CA ASN A 192 2.77 7.16 -1.85
C ASN A 192 3.64 6.48 -0.81
N GLU A 193 3.54 6.91 0.45
CA GLU A 193 4.19 6.24 1.58
C GLU A 193 3.57 4.86 1.75
N ILE A 194 4.39 3.82 1.69
CA ILE A 194 3.98 2.44 1.98
C ILE A 194 4.61 2.02 3.30
N SER A 195 3.80 1.40 4.15
CA SER A 195 4.25 0.84 5.42
C SER A 195 5.19 -0.35 5.19
N THR A 196 6.01 -0.67 6.18
CA THR A 196 6.86 -1.88 6.16
C THR A 196 6.02 -3.14 5.93
N LYS A 197 4.80 -3.19 6.46
CA LYS A 197 3.88 -4.32 6.29
C LYS A 197 3.41 -4.45 4.85
N GLU A 198 2.94 -3.37 4.24
CA GLU A 198 2.51 -3.36 2.83
C GLU A 198 3.68 -3.72 1.90
N PHE A 199 4.89 -3.25 2.20
CA PHE A 199 6.08 -3.65 1.47
C PHE A 199 6.37 -5.15 1.61
N GLN A 200 6.31 -5.69 2.83
CA GLN A 200 6.48 -7.13 3.07
C GLN A 200 5.42 -7.98 2.35
N GLU A 201 4.18 -7.52 2.31
CA GLU A 201 3.09 -8.18 1.59
C GLU A 201 3.34 -8.18 0.08
N MET A 202 3.75 -7.05 -0.50
CA MET A 202 4.13 -6.98 -1.92
C MET A 202 5.29 -7.91 -2.26
N VAL A 203 6.30 -7.99 -1.40
CA VAL A 203 7.42 -8.92 -1.57
C VAL A 203 6.96 -10.37 -1.42
N ALA A 204 6.07 -10.66 -0.46
CA ALA A 204 5.52 -12.01 -0.28
C ALA A 204 4.68 -12.46 -1.48
N GLU A 205 3.89 -11.57 -2.08
CA GLU A 205 3.14 -11.85 -3.32
C GLU A 205 4.08 -12.08 -4.52
N ALA A 206 5.21 -11.37 -4.56
CA ALA A 206 6.23 -11.46 -5.60
C ALA A 206 7.02 -12.79 -5.58
N VAL A 207 7.29 -13.32 -4.38
CA VAL A 207 8.19 -14.48 -4.17
C VAL A 207 7.77 -15.74 -4.94
N PRO A 208 6.49 -16.18 -4.90
CA PRO A 208 6.05 -17.34 -5.68
C PRO A 208 6.24 -17.18 -7.19
N ILE A 209 6.04 -15.96 -7.71
CA ILE A 209 6.19 -15.66 -9.14
C ILE A 209 7.65 -15.76 -9.54
N LEU A 210 8.54 -15.12 -8.77
CA LEU A 210 9.99 -15.20 -8.94
C LEU A 210 10.50 -16.64 -8.87
N TYR A 211 9.96 -17.44 -7.94
CA TYR A 211 10.33 -18.83 -7.80
C TYR A 211 9.97 -19.67 -9.04
N GLU A 212 8.77 -19.52 -9.59
CA GLU A 212 8.37 -20.25 -10.80
C GLU A 212 9.20 -19.80 -12.02
N ASP A 213 9.55 -18.52 -12.14
CA ASP A 213 10.42 -18.00 -13.19
C ASP A 213 11.86 -18.54 -13.08
N LEU A 214 12.41 -18.62 -11.87
CA LEU A 214 13.73 -19.21 -11.61
C LEU A 214 13.72 -20.71 -11.92
N ARG A 215 12.66 -21.41 -11.52
CA ARG A 215 12.47 -22.82 -11.81
C ARG A 215 12.38 -23.09 -13.32
N ALA A 216 11.67 -22.26 -14.08
CA ALA A 216 11.61 -22.33 -15.53
C ALA A 216 12.99 -22.14 -16.19
N LYS A 217 13.87 -21.36 -15.55
CA LYS A 217 15.26 -21.15 -15.97
C LYS A 217 16.23 -22.23 -15.46
N GLY A 218 15.73 -23.27 -14.78
CA GLY A 218 16.55 -24.33 -14.19
C GLY A 218 17.38 -23.88 -12.99
N LYS A 219 17.05 -22.73 -12.39
CA LYS A 219 17.69 -22.22 -11.18
C LYS A 219 16.96 -22.72 -9.94
N GLY A 220 17.73 -23.09 -8.92
CA GLY A 220 17.21 -23.62 -7.65
C GLY A 220 16.82 -22.52 -6.65
N MET A 221 16.34 -22.97 -5.49
CA MET A 221 15.96 -22.12 -4.35
C MET A 221 17.12 -21.24 -3.85
N GLU A 222 18.36 -21.72 -3.99
CA GLU A 222 19.60 -21.01 -3.62
C GLU A 222 19.74 -19.65 -4.34
N GLU A 223 19.31 -19.54 -5.60
CA GLU A 223 19.36 -18.27 -6.33
C GLU A 223 18.30 -17.28 -5.81
N LEU A 224 17.13 -17.78 -5.41
CA LEU A 224 16.08 -16.96 -4.82
C LEU A 224 16.52 -16.42 -3.46
N GLU A 225 17.10 -17.27 -2.60
CA GLU A 225 17.65 -16.85 -1.31
C GLU A 225 18.76 -15.80 -1.49
N LYS A 226 19.61 -15.96 -2.50
CA LYS A 226 20.61 -14.96 -2.85
C LYS A 226 19.99 -13.63 -3.26
N ILE A 227 19.02 -13.63 -4.17
CA ILE A 227 18.31 -12.40 -4.61
C ILE A 227 17.62 -11.71 -3.42
N LEU A 228 16.95 -12.47 -2.54
CA LEU A 228 16.29 -11.92 -1.36
C LEU A 228 17.29 -11.39 -0.33
N SER A 229 18.44 -12.05 -0.17
CA SER A 229 19.50 -11.57 0.72
C SER A 229 20.10 -10.27 0.21
N ASP A 230 20.38 -10.18 -1.10
CA ASP A 230 20.88 -8.95 -1.74
C ASP A 230 19.87 -7.79 -1.65
N LEU A 231 18.57 -8.08 -1.57
CA LEU A 231 17.50 -7.09 -1.37
C LEU A 231 17.40 -6.58 0.09
N VAL A 232 17.79 -7.40 1.07
CA VAL A 232 17.70 -7.06 2.51
C VAL A 232 18.97 -6.39 3.02
N VAL A 233 20.13 -6.66 2.41
CA VAL A 233 21.43 -6.09 2.80
C VAL A 233 21.62 -4.71 2.18
N GLY A 234 20.76 -3.77 2.60
CA GLY A 234 21.04 -2.34 2.62
C GLY A 234 21.36 -1.84 4.03
N GLU A 235 21.55 -2.75 5.00
CA GLU A 235 22.11 -2.41 6.30
C GLU A 235 23.61 -2.16 6.11
N GLY A 236 23.95 -0.92 5.77
CA GLY A 236 25.33 -0.47 5.75
C GLY A 236 25.97 -0.78 7.09
N GLU A 237 26.90 -1.73 7.10
CA GLU A 237 27.97 -1.79 8.08
C GLU A 237 28.75 -0.48 7.90
N GLY A 238 28.33 0.55 8.65
CA GLY A 238 29.13 1.75 8.84
C GLY A 238 30.40 1.34 9.56
N GLU A 239 31.42 0.99 8.78
CA GLU A 239 32.79 0.95 9.24
C GLU A 239 33.11 2.35 9.75
N GLY A 240 32.99 2.51 11.07
CA GLY A 240 33.44 3.70 11.76
C GLY A 240 34.94 3.83 11.53
N GLU A 241 35.32 4.73 10.63
CA GLU A 241 36.65 5.29 10.56
C GLU A 241 37.02 5.77 11.97
N LYS A 242 37.93 5.04 12.60
CA LYS A 242 38.62 5.52 13.79
C LYS A 242 39.47 6.70 13.34
N GLU A 243 38.98 7.92 13.57
CA GLU A 243 39.82 9.10 13.57
C GLU A 243 40.98 8.87 14.53
N GLY A 244 42.19 9.01 14.00
CA GLY A 244 43.42 8.88 14.75
C GLY A 244 43.54 9.98 15.80
N GLU A 245 43.84 9.57 17.02
CA GLU A 245 44.60 10.40 17.94
C GLU A 245 46.04 10.50 17.40
N GLU A 246 46.38 11.65 16.83
CA GLU A 246 47.77 12.12 16.76
C GLU A 246 47.89 13.46 17.51
N GLU A 247 48.71 13.41 18.57
CA GLU A 247 49.48 14.45 19.30
C GLU A 247 48.75 15.56 20.11
#